data_AF-A0A7S4CE63-F1
#
_entry.id   AF-A0A7S4CE63-F1
#
_cell.length_a   1.000
_cell.length_b   1.000
_cell.length_c   1.000
_cell.angle_alpha   90.00
_cell.angle_beta   90.00
_cell.angle_gamma   90.00
#
_symmetry.space_group_name_H-M   'P 1'
#
loop_
_entity.id
_entity.type
_entity.pdbx_description
1 polymer ?
#
loop_
_entity_poly.entity_id
_entity_poly.type
_entity_poly.pdbx_seq_one_letter_code
_entity_poly.pdbx_strand_id
1 'polypeptide(L)'
;CNPFRPLAFWFNYHYMPYDKGLWRSLRDPWWCLFMVLAVCPFYGITNVFFAIVFLCMDKRDEWQLINFILEFKAFQWAGGLLMVVVGAARLFWCSQQWPAKCDTAAPREELVVAVLFVMQVGLVWTCFLLLRFARKKGHRRFWAVKSSTVAPQTAANAAAADVEQGAPAPVEAVSPRTRCMQEARNRLTKMFFWDLVWVVLCIALACVAAFVGFHEDGRVLRSGWDNWRFRSALRWIRTIYCISSVPFLIFKLPLLAHLLTHARQSGYTPCGKTVPFV
;
A
#
# COMPACT_ATOMS: atom_id res chain seq x y z
N CYS A 1 20.96 -19.96 4.06
CA CYS A 1 19.72 -19.98 3.24
C CYS A 1 18.53 -19.80 4.18
N ASN A 2 17.63 -18.84 3.92
CA ASN A 2 16.44 -18.66 4.75
C ASN A 2 15.40 -19.75 4.40
N PRO A 3 15.05 -20.66 5.34
CA PRO A 3 14.14 -21.79 5.07
C PRO A 3 12.73 -21.36 4.66
N PHE A 4 12.34 -20.11 4.93
CA PHE A 4 11.02 -19.57 4.56
C PHE A 4 10.92 -19.09 3.11
N ARG A 5 12.03 -19.08 2.35
CA ARG A 5 12.05 -18.66 0.94
C ARG A 5 11.14 -19.47 0.01
N PRO A 6 11.15 -20.82 -0.01
CA PRO A 6 10.27 -21.59 -0.88
C PRO A 6 8.79 -21.31 -0.61
N LEU A 7 8.40 -21.17 0.66
CA LEU A 7 7.03 -20.82 1.03
C LEU A 7 6.65 -19.43 0.52
N ALA A 8 7.53 -18.44 0.66
CA ALA A 8 7.30 -17.10 0.13
C ALA A 8 7.16 -17.09 -1.41
N PHE A 9 7.94 -17.92 -2.11
CA PHE A 9 7.84 -18.03 -3.58
C PHE A 9 6.52 -18.64 -4.02
N TRP A 10 6.09 -19.73 -3.37
CA TRP A 10 4.80 -20.35 -3.60
C TRP A 10 3.65 -19.36 -3.32
N PHE A 11 3.68 -18.70 -2.16
CA PHE A 11 2.68 -17.71 -1.76
C PHE A 11 2.56 -16.57 -2.78
N ASN A 12 3.69 -15.95 -3.13
CA ASN A 12 3.72 -14.82 -4.05
C ASN A 12 3.26 -15.20 -5.46
N TYR A 13 3.57 -16.42 -5.92
CA TYR A 13 3.13 -16.90 -7.24
C TYR A 13 1.61 -17.11 -7.31
N HIS A 14 0.99 -17.63 -6.24
CA HIS A 14 -0.46 -17.79 -6.20
C HIS A 14 -1.20 -16.46 -5.94
N TYR A 15 -0.60 -15.51 -5.22
CA TYR A 15 -1.22 -14.21 -4.96
C TYR A 15 -1.10 -13.24 -6.16
N MET A 16 0.08 -13.13 -6.77
CA MET A 16 0.36 -12.24 -7.91
C MET A 16 1.12 -12.99 -9.04
N PRO A 17 0.44 -13.92 -9.75
CA PRO A 17 1.04 -14.64 -10.87
C PRO A 17 1.35 -13.69 -12.03
N TYR A 18 2.51 -13.88 -12.67
CA TYR A 18 2.88 -13.13 -13.88
C TYR A 18 2.18 -13.64 -15.15
N ASP A 19 1.82 -14.92 -15.21
CA ASP A 19 1.38 -15.64 -16.43
C ASP A 19 -0.13 -15.92 -16.46
N LYS A 20 -0.85 -15.73 -15.35
CA LYS A 20 -2.28 -16.02 -15.23
C LYS A 20 -3.11 -14.75 -15.38
N GLY A 21 -4.03 -14.72 -16.35
CA GLY A 21 -5.09 -13.71 -16.42
C GLY A 21 -6.18 -13.92 -15.34
N LEU A 22 -7.05 -12.93 -15.14
CA LEU A 22 -8.08 -12.93 -14.10
C LEU A 22 -8.94 -14.20 -14.07
N TRP A 23 -9.44 -14.64 -15.22
CA TRP A 23 -10.26 -15.85 -15.34
C TRP A 23 -9.51 -17.14 -14.98
N ARG A 24 -8.22 -17.21 -15.31
CA ARG A 24 -7.39 -18.37 -14.97
C ARG A 24 -7.03 -18.35 -13.49
N SER A 25 -6.84 -17.17 -12.89
CA SER A 25 -6.64 -17.01 -11.45
C SER A 25 -7.89 -17.35 -10.64
N LEU A 26 -9.09 -17.01 -11.12
CA LEU A 26 -10.36 -17.38 -10.47
C LEU A 26 -10.60 -18.90 -10.38
N ARG A 27 -9.97 -19.68 -11.26
CA ARG A 27 -10.03 -21.16 -11.21
C ARG A 27 -9.01 -21.76 -10.24
N ASP A 28 -8.05 -20.97 -9.77
CA ASP A 28 -7.05 -21.40 -8.80
C ASP A 28 -7.64 -21.27 -7.37
N PRO A 29 -7.87 -22.38 -6.64
CA PRO A 29 -8.50 -22.33 -5.32
C PRO A 29 -7.68 -21.52 -4.31
N TRP A 30 -6.35 -21.50 -4.43
CA TRP A 30 -5.48 -20.73 -3.54
C TRP A 30 -5.62 -19.23 -3.75
N TRP A 31 -5.76 -18.80 -5.01
CA TRP A 31 -6.00 -17.39 -5.32
C TRP A 31 -7.35 -16.94 -4.74
N CYS A 32 -8.40 -17.75 -4.90
CA CYS A 32 -9.71 -17.48 -4.31
C CYS A 32 -9.64 -17.40 -2.78
N LEU A 33 -8.94 -18.33 -2.13
CA LEU A 33 -8.74 -18.29 -0.68
C LEU A 33 -8.07 -17.00 -0.23
N PHE A 34 -6.98 -16.58 -0.89
CA PHE A 34 -6.28 -15.34 -0.58
C PHE A 34 -7.15 -14.11 -0.82
N MET A 35 -7.97 -14.09 -1.87
CA MET A 35 -8.93 -13.00 -2.08
C MET A 35 -10.00 -12.94 -1.00
N VAL A 36 -10.52 -14.08 -0.55
CA VAL A 36 -11.47 -14.12 0.58
C VAL A 36 -10.81 -13.57 1.85
N LEU A 37 -9.57 -13.98 2.15
CA LEU A 37 -8.82 -13.48 3.31
C LEU A 37 -8.50 -11.98 3.21
N ALA A 38 -8.23 -11.47 2.00
CA ALA A 38 -7.99 -10.05 1.76
C ALA A 38 -9.26 -9.21 1.93
N VAL A 39 -10.42 -9.71 1.47
CA VAL A 39 -11.71 -9.01 1.53
C VAL A 39 -12.33 -9.06 2.93
N CYS A 40 -12.13 -10.14 3.68
CA CYS A 40 -12.80 -10.43 4.95
C CYS A 40 -12.25 -9.58 6.12
N PRO A 41 -12.95 -8.52 6.57
CA PRO A 41 -12.40 -7.57 7.55
C PRO A 41 -12.70 -7.99 9.00
N PHE A 42 -13.12 -9.23 9.23
CA PHE A 42 -13.45 -9.71 10.57
C PHE A 42 -12.19 -9.90 11.41
N TYR A 43 -12.24 -9.43 12.66
CA TYR A 43 -11.17 -9.59 13.66
C TYR A 43 -9.76 -9.17 13.22
N GLY A 44 -9.64 -8.35 12.17
CA GLY A 44 -8.34 -7.96 11.62
C GLY A 44 -7.62 -9.04 10.81
N ILE A 45 -8.34 -10.07 10.31
CA ILE A 45 -7.79 -11.09 9.40
C ILE A 45 -7.10 -10.42 8.20
N THR A 46 -7.74 -9.44 7.58
CA THR A 46 -7.15 -8.63 6.49
C THR A 46 -5.80 -8.02 6.90
N ASN A 47 -5.67 -7.45 8.10
CA ASN A 47 -4.43 -6.80 8.54
C ASN A 47 -3.29 -7.80 8.70
N VAL A 48 -3.58 -8.97 9.27
CA VAL A 48 -2.61 -10.07 9.41
C VAL A 48 -2.22 -10.62 8.03
N PHE A 49 -3.21 -10.81 7.14
CA PHE A 49 -2.97 -11.25 5.77
C PHE A 49 -2.03 -10.30 5.02
N PHE A 50 -2.30 -8.99 5.04
CA PHE A 50 -1.43 -8.00 4.39
C PHE A 50 -0.06 -7.85 5.07
N ALA A 51 0.05 -8.14 6.37
CA ALA A 51 1.34 -8.25 7.02
C ALA A 51 2.17 -9.42 6.46
N ILE A 52 1.54 -10.59 6.24
CA ILE A 52 2.19 -11.74 5.61
C ILE A 52 2.61 -11.40 4.17
N VAL A 53 1.71 -10.77 3.39
CA VAL A 53 2.03 -10.28 2.05
C VAL A 53 3.25 -9.35 2.08
N PHE A 54 3.27 -8.38 3.00
CA PHE A 54 4.40 -7.47 3.15
C PHE A 54 5.71 -8.19 3.47
N LEU A 55 5.68 -9.21 4.34
CA LEU A 55 6.87 -9.99 4.68
C LEU A 55 7.39 -10.78 3.48
N CYS A 56 6.52 -11.41 2.71
CA CYS A 56 6.87 -12.24 1.55
C CYS A 56 7.23 -11.44 0.29
N MET A 57 6.69 -10.23 0.13
CA MET A 57 6.88 -9.39 -1.06
C MET A 57 8.32 -8.86 -1.22
N ASP A 58 8.75 -8.72 -2.49
CA ASP A 58 10.02 -8.06 -2.84
C ASP A 58 9.94 -6.54 -2.63
N LYS A 59 10.54 -6.09 -1.53
CA LYS A 59 10.62 -4.67 -1.11
C LYS A 59 11.55 -3.82 -1.99
N ARG A 60 12.30 -4.43 -2.92
CA ARG A 60 13.22 -3.70 -3.80
C ARG A 60 12.57 -3.27 -5.10
N ASP A 61 11.38 -3.75 -5.42
CA ASP A 61 10.67 -3.37 -6.65
C ASP A 61 9.64 -2.26 -6.40
N GLU A 62 9.71 -1.19 -7.19
CA GLU A 62 8.85 -0.01 -7.02
C GLU A 62 7.37 -0.35 -7.29
N TRP A 63 7.08 -1.12 -8.33
CA TRP A 63 5.70 -1.47 -8.67
C TRP A 63 5.04 -2.31 -7.57
N GLN A 64 5.76 -3.28 -7.01
CA GLN A 64 5.26 -4.14 -5.93
C GLN A 64 4.87 -3.32 -4.69
N LEU A 65 5.74 -2.40 -4.27
CA LEU A 65 5.45 -1.50 -3.14
C LEU A 65 4.24 -0.59 -3.40
N ILE A 66 4.16 0.02 -4.60
CA ILE A 66 3.03 0.87 -4.97
C ILE A 66 1.74 0.06 -5.02
N ASN A 67 1.76 -1.10 -5.67
CA ASN A 67 0.58 -1.96 -5.80
C ASN A 67 0.11 -2.45 -4.43
N PHE A 68 1.04 -2.79 -3.52
CA PHE A 68 0.72 -3.13 -2.15
C PHE A 68 0.04 -1.98 -1.39
N ILE A 69 0.57 -0.75 -1.47
CA ILE A 69 -0.03 0.42 -0.81
C ILE A 69 -1.45 0.65 -1.35
N LEU A 70 -1.62 0.64 -2.68
CA LEU A 70 -2.90 0.88 -3.33
C LEU A 70 -3.93 -0.20 -2.99
N GLU A 71 -3.56 -1.47 -3.07
CA GLU A 71 -4.44 -2.59 -2.72
C GLU A 71 -4.82 -2.54 -1.25
N PHE A 72 -3.84 -2.41 -0.35
CA PHE A 72 -4.10 -2.41 1.08
C PHE A 72 -5.02 -1.25 1.50
N LYS A 73 -4.82 -0.05 0.94
CA LYS A 73 -5.70 1.11 1.18
C LYS A 73 -7.08 0.95 0.54
N ALA A 74 -7.18 0.32 -0.63
CA ALA A 74 -8.47 0.04 -1.25
C ALA A 74 -9.31 -0.95 -0.42
N PHE A 75 -8.69 -2.02 0.08
CA PHE A 75 -9.36 -2.95 1.00
C PHE A 75 -9.70 -2.29 2.33
N GLN A 76 -8.84 -1.40 2.83
CA GLN A 76 -9.14 -0.61 4.02
C GLN A 76 -10.38 0.26 3.83
N TRP A 77 -10.53 0.91 2.68
CA TRP A 77 -11.73 1.69 2.34
C TRP A 77 -12.98 0.81 2.32
N ALA A 78 -12.93 -0.33 1.63
CA ALA A 78 -14.06 -1.27 1.56
C ALA A 78 -14.46 -1.79 2.95
N GLY A 79 -13.47 -2.13 3.78
CA GLY A 79 -13.69 -2.49 5.19
C GLY A 79 -14.30 -1.35 5.99
N GLY A 80 -13.88 -0.11 5.77
CA GLY A 80 -14.46 1.08 6.38
C GLY A 80 -15.95 1.26 6.08
N LEU A 81 -16.35 1.06 4.82
CA LEU A 81 -17.75 1.13 4.42
C LEU A 81 -18.60 0.07 5.15
N LEU A 82 -18.10 -1.17 5.22
CA LEU A 82 -18.76 -2.23 5.98
C LEU A 82 -18.88 -1.88 7.47
N MET A 83 -17.84 -1.28 8.06
CA MET A 83 -17.85 -0.87 9.46
C MET A 83 -18.88 0.23 9.75
N VAL A 84 -19.12 1.17 8.82
CA VAL A 84 -20.22 2.14 8.94
C VAL A 84 -21.57 1.43 8.97
N VAL A 85 -21.82 0.55 8.00
CA VAL A 85 -23.13 -0.13 7.90
C VAL A 85 -23.39 -0.97 9.15
N VAL A 86 -22.43 -1.80 9.55
CA VAL A 86 -22.56 -2.65 10.76
C VAL A 86 -22.63 -1.81 12.04
N GLY A 87 -21.84 -0.74 12.14
CA GLY A 87 -21.84 0.17 13.28
C GLY A 87 -23.17 0.89 13.45
N ALA A 88 -23.71 1.45 12.37
CA ALA A 88 -25.00 2.11 12.35
C ALA A 88 -26.15 1.14 12.64
N ALA A 89 -26.14 -0.06 12.05
CA ALA A 89 -27.15 -1.08 12.32
C ALA A 89 -27.17 -1.50 13.80
N ARG A 90 -26.00 -1.69 14.41
CA ARG A 90 -25.91 -2.01 15.86
C ARG A 90 -26.39 -0.87 16.74
N LEU A 91 -26.02 0.36 16.39
CA LEU A 91 -26.46 1.54 17.13
C LEU A 91 -27.98 1.70 17.05
N PHE A 92 -28.56 1.55 15.86
CA PHE A 92 -29.99 1.59 15.64
C PHE A 92 -30.71 0.48 16.43
N TRP A 93 -30.25 -0.77 16.31
CA TRP A 93 -30.81 -1.90 17.04
C TRP A 93 -30.82 -1.66 18.55
N CYS A 94 -29.72 -1.15 19.09
CA CYS A 94 -29.64 -0.84 20.50
C CYS A 94 -30.61 0.26 20.95
N SER A 95 -30.78 1.31 20.12
CA SER A 95 -31.68 2.42 20.43
C SER A 95 -33.15 2.00 20.50
N GLN A 96 -33.52 0.92 19.81
CA GLN A 96 -34.90 0.41 19.75
C GLN A 96 -35.22 -0.56 20.89
N GLN A 97 -34.23 -1.08 21.62
CA GLN A 97 -34.48 -2.03 22.70
C GLN A 97 -34.87 -1.30 23.99
N TRP A 98 -35.91 -1.79 24.67
CA TRP A 98 -36.31 -1.28 25.99
C TRP A 98 -36.03 -2.35 27.07
N PRO A 99 -35.28 -2.06 28.13
CA PRO A 99 -34.51 -0.82 28.37
C PRO A 99 -33.32 -0.67 27.39
N ALA A 100 -32.92 0.57 27.11
CA ALA A 100 -31.83 0.86 26.18
C ALA A 100 -30.48 0.42 26.76
N LYS A 101 -29.99 -0.75 26.32
CA LYS A 101 -28.73 -1.36 26.78
C LYS A 101 -27.54 -1.00 25.89
N CYS A 102 -27.35 0.29 25.60
CA CYS A 102 -26.25 0.75 24.73
C CYS A 102 -24.90 0.82 25.43
N ASP A 103 -24.91 0.70 26.75
CA ASP A 103 -23.73 0.38 27.53
C ASP A 103 -23.11 -0.98 27.15
N THR A 104 -23.93 -1.97 26.77
CA THR A 104 -23.51 -3.35 26.45
C THR A 104 -23.46 -3.62 24.94
N ALA A 105 -24.45 -3.16 24.18
CA ALA A 105 -24.60 -3.48 22.76
C ALA A 105 -23.96 -2.47 21.77
N ALA A 106 -23.45 -1.32 22.24
CA ALA A 106 -22.83 -0.34 21.35
C ALA A 106 -21.64 -0.92 20.56
N PRO A 107 -21.39 -0.41 19.33
CA PRO A 107 -20.26 -0.84 18.52
C PRO A 107 -18.94 -0.38 19.16
N ARG A 108 -18.18 -1.31 19.75
CA ARG A 108 -16.89 -1.04 20.40
C ARG A 108 -15.71 -1.48 19.55
N GLU A 109 -14.56 -0.86 19.82
CA GLU A 109 -13.26 -1.30 19.35
C GLU A 109 -12.62 -2.27 20.36
N GLU A 110 -12.14 -3.40 19.87
CA GLU A 110 -11.35 -4.39 20.65
C GLU A 110 -9.86 -4.05 20.63
N LEU A 111 -9.11 -4.35 21.69
CA LEU A 111 -7.70 -3.92 21.84
C LEU A 111 -6.86 -4.53 20.73
N VAL A 112 -7.06 -5.82 20.47
CA VAL A 112 -6.37 -6.56 19.41
C VAL A 112 -6.60 -5.88 18.06
N VAL A 113 -7.83 -5.45 17.80
CA VAL A 113 -8.24 -4.85 16.54
C VAL A 113 -7.64 -3.43 16.41
N ALA A 114 -7.51 -2.69 17.51
CA ALA A 114 -6.81 -1.41 17.58
C ALA A 114 -5.28 -1.54 17.39
N VAL A 115 -4.65 -2.55 18.01
CA VAL A 115 -3.21 -2.82 17.82
C VAL A 115 -2.92 -3.21 16.38
N LEU A 116 -3.74 -4.07 15.79
CA LEU A 116 -3.64 -4.43 14.37
C LEU A 116 -3.85 -3.22 13.45
N PHE A 117 -4.65 -2.23 13.87
CA PHE A 117 -4.82 -0.98 13.13
C PHE A 117 -3.55 -0.10 13.16
N VAL A 118 -2.90 0.03 14.33
CA VAL A 118 -1.60 0.72 14.42
C VAL A 118 -0.55 0.02 13.57
N MET A 119 -0.51 -1.31 13.62
CA MET A 119 0.36 -2.12 12.74
C MET A 119 0.08 -1.82 11.26
N GLN A 120 -1.18 -1.74 10.86
CA GLN A 120 -1.60 -1.40 9.50
C GLN A 120 -1.06 -0.03 9.05
N VAL A 121 -1.20 1.02 9.88
CA VAL A 121 -0.63 2.34 9.58
C VAL A 121 0.90 2.26 9.43
N GLY A 122 1.56 1.55 10.35
CA GLY A 122 3.00 1.34 10.33
C GLY A 122 3.50 0.63 9.07
N LEU A 123 2.77 -0.40 8.58
CA LEU A 123 3.11 -1.10 7.34
C LEU A 123 3.07 -0.18 6.13
N VAL A 124 2.02 0.63 6.00
CA VAL A 124 1.88 1.60 4.89
C VAL A 124 3.02 2.61 4.91
N TRP A 125 3.33 3.18 6.08
CA TRP A 125 4.41 4.15 6.21
C TRP A 125 5.77 3.53 5.94
N THR A 126 5.99 2.29 6.38
CA THR A 126 7.19 1.52 6.05
C THR A 126 7.33 1.34 4.53
N CYS A 127 6.24 1.04 3.82
CA CYS A 127 6.25 0.97 2.35
C CYS A 127 6.62 2.31 1.70
N PHE A 128 6.07 3.43 2.19
CA PHE A 128 6.42 4.77 1.69
C PHE A 128 7.90 5.11 1.92
N LEU A 129 8.47 4.71 3.06
CA LEU A 129 9.89 4.89 3.34
C LEU A 129 10.76 4.02 2.43
N LEU A 130 10.39 2.74 2.27
CA LEU A 130 11.08 1.79 1.39
C LEU A 130 11.03 2.21 -0.08
N LEU A 131 9.98 2.93 -0.50
CA LEU A 131 9.86 3.44 -1.85
C LEU A 131 11.01 4.38 -2.25
N ARG A 132 11.60 5.11 -1.30
CA ARG A 132 12.78 5.94 -1.57
C ARG A 132 14.00 5.12 -1.99
N PHE A 133 14.06 3.85 -1.58
CA PHE A 133 15.16 2.93 -1.85
C PHE A 133 14.84 1.90 -2.95
N ALA A 134 13.59 1.86 -3.43
CA ALA A 134 13.14 0.90 -4.42
C ALA A 134 13.75 1.18 -5.80
N ARG A 135 13.99 0.11 -6.57
CA ARG A 135 14.52 0.16 -7.93
C ARG A 135 13.41 -0.17 -8.93
N LYS A 136 13.50 0.40 -10.13
CA LYS A 136 12.63 0.08 -11.26
C LYS A 136 13.15 -1.18 -11.98
N LYS A 137 12.52 -2.34 -11.77
CA LYS A 137 12.93 -3.59 -12.45
C LYS A 137 12.23 -3.82 -13.80
N GLY A 138 11.24 -2.99 -14.15
CA GLY A 138 10.35 -3.23 -15.29
C GLY A 138 10.86 -2.82 -16.69
N HIS A 139 12.11 -2.38 -16.86
CA HIS A 139 12.62 -2.04 -18.19
C HIS A 139 13.27 -3.25 -18.85
N ARG A 140 12.75 -3.66 -20.03
CA ARG A 140 13.52 -4.52 -20.93
C ARG A 140 14.78 -3.73 -21.29
N ARG A 141 15.94 -4.20 -20.80
CA ARG A 141 17.20 -3.81 -21.42
C ARG A 141 17.14 -4.42 -22.81
N PHE A 142 16.71 -3.63 -23.79
CA PHE A 142 17.18 -3.87 -25.15
C PHE A 142 18.68 -3.74 -25.03
N TRP A 143 19.35 -4.88 -24.89
CA TRP A 143 20.74 -4.94 -25.28
C TRP A 143 20.68 -4.57 -26.75
N ALA A 144 20.98 -3.30 -27.04
CA ALA A 144 21.37 -2.93 -28.37
C ALA A 144 22.57 -3.83 -28.62
N VAL A 145 22.32 -4.95 -29.30
CA VAL A 145 23.36 -5.69 -29.99
C VAL A 145 23.96 -4.61 -30.87
N LYS A 146 25.09 -4.07 -30.42
CA LYS A 146 25.89 -3.16 -31.23
C LYS A 146 26.21 -4.05 -32.41
N SER A 147 25.47 -3.87 -33.52
CA SER A 147 25.83 -4.52 -34.77
C SER A 147 27.23 -4.01 -35.01
N SER A 148 28.21 -4.88 -34.76
CA SER A 148 29.56 -4.68 -35.26
C SER A 148 29.38 -4.65 -36.76
N THR A 149 29.11 -3.46 -37.29
CA THR A 149 29.33 -3.15 -38.68
C THR A 149 30.78 -3.54 -38.89
N VAL A 150 30.98 -4.64 -39.60
CA VAL A 150 32.28 -5.04 -40.12
C VAL A 150 32.68 -3.90 -41.05
N ALA A 151 33.41 -2.93 -40.49
CA ALA A 151 34.03 -1.88 -41.26
C ALA A 151 35.20 -2.53 -42.01
N PRO A 152 35.25 -2.45 -43.35
CA PRO A 152 36.41 -2.91 -44.09
C PRO A 152 37.63 -2.09 -43.65
N GLN A 153 38.65 -2.79 -43.17
CA GLN A 153 39.96 -2.24 -42.89
C GLN A 153 40.56 -1.72 -44.19
N THR A 154 40.62 -0.41 -44.35
CA THR A 154 41.58 0.23 -45.25
C THR A 154 42.25 1.39 -44.50
N ALA A 155 43.50 1.11 -44.15
CA ALA A 155 44.67 1.97 -43.99
C ALA A 155 44.51 3.49 -43.82
N ALA A 156 45.29 3.99 -42.85
CA ALA A 156 46.20 5.15 -42.92
C ALA A 156 45.93 6.29 -41.93
N ASN A 157 46.57 6.15 -40.76
CA ASN A 157 47.47 7.08 -40.08
C ASN A 157 47.33 8.61 -40.18
N ALA A 158 47.59 9.20 -39.01
CA ALA A 158 48.23 10.50 -38.73
C ALA A 158 47.34 11.75 -38.67
N ALA A 159 47.07 12.24 -37.45
CA ALA A 159 47.75 13.42 -36.91
C ALA A 159 47.24 13.80 -35.50
N ALA A 160 48.22 13.99 -34.61
CA ALA A 160 48.31 14.97 -33.52
C ALA A 160 47.23 15.06 -32.42
N ALA A 161 47.68 14.72 -31.21
CA ALA A 161 47.21 15.26 -29.94
C ALA A 161 47.50 16.78 -29.84
N ASP A 162 46.60 17.56 -29.24
CA ASP A 162 46.71 18.05 -27.84
C ASP A 162 45.93 19.36 -27.57
N VAL A 163 45.28 19.38 -26.39
CA VAL A 163 44.91 20.53 -25.51
C VAL A 163 43.64 21.36 -25.79
N GLU A 164 42.57 20.88 -25.15
CA GLU A 164 41.57 21.55 -24.29
C GLU A 164 41.66 23.07 -24.01
N GLN A 165 40.55 23.81 -24.22
CA GLN A 165 39.99 24.76 -23.24
C GLN A 165 38.58 25.29 -23.60
N GLY A 166 37.59 24.93 -22.76
CA GLY A 166 36.64 25.90 -22.20
C GLY A 166 35.39 26.31 -22.99
N ALA A 167 34.52 25.36 -23.36
CA ALA A 167 33.11 25.66 -23.60
C ALA A 167 32.27 25.22 -22.39
N PRO A 168 31.44 26.08 -21.76
CA PRO A 168 30.51 25.62 -20.75
C PRO A 168 29.60 24.57 -21.38
N ALA A 169 29.60 23.37 -20.81
CA ALA A 169 28.76 22.27 -21.25
C ALA A 169 27.31 22.79 -21.45
N PRO A 170 26.65 22.49 -22.57
CA PRO A 170 25.25 22.83 -22.73
C PRO A 170 24.51 22.16 -21.57
N VAL A 171 23.80 22.96 -20.76
CA VAL A 171 22.90 22.47 -19.72
C VAL A 171 22.04 21.39 -20.38
N GLU A 172 22.35 20.13 -20.08
CA GLU A 172 21.66 18.99 -20.69
C GLU A 172 20.18 19.20 -20.45
N ALA A 173 19.45 19.50 -21.52
CA ALA A 173 18.03 19.71 -21.47
C ALA A 173 17.43 18.44 -20.87
N VAL A 174 17.04 18.52 -19.60
CA VAL A 174 16.42 17.44 -18.84
C VAL A 174 15.33 16.86 -19.74
N SER A 175 15.56 15.64 -20.25
CA SER A 175 14.71 15.07 -21.28
C SER A 175 13.24 15.15 -20.83
N PRO A 176 12.28 15.34 -21.75
CA PRO A 176 10.84 15.38 -21.41
C PRO A 176 10.42 14.17 -20.55
N ARG A 177 11.11 13.03 -20.75
CA ARG A 177 10.97 11.79 -19.98
C ARG A 177 11.34 11.96 -18.51
N THR A 178 12.41 12.68 -18.20
CA THR A 178 12.89 12.89 -16.83
C THR A 178 11.95 13.81 -16.05
N ARG A 179 11.32 14.81 -16.71
CA ARG A 179 10.28 15.67 -16.09
C ARG A 179 9.02 14.89 -15.72
N CYS A 180 8.50 14.08 -16.63
CA CYS A 180 7.33 13.23 -16.36
C CYS A 180 7.61 12.21 -15.23
N MET A 181 8.86 11.71 -15.14
CA MET A 181 9.29 10.83 -14.04
C MET A 181 9.35 11.52 -12.67
N GLN A 182 9.70 12.81 -12.62
CA GLN A 182 9.74 13.58 -11.39
C GLN A 182 8.32 13.90 -10.88
N GLU A 183 7.37 14.12 -11.79
CA GLU A 183 5.96 14.38 -11.45
C GLU A 183 5.25 13.19 -10.80
N ALA A 184 5.46 11.96 -11.30
CA ALA A 184 4.85 10.76 -10.70
C ALA A 184 5.31 10.53 -9.25
N ARG A 185 6.61 10.74 -8.99
CA ARG A 185 7.18 10.65 -7.63
C ARG A 185 6.59 11.72 -6.71
N ASN A 186 6.39 12.94 -7.21
CA ASN A 186 5.79 14.04 -6.46
C ASN A 186 4.31 13.78 -6.14
N ARG A 187 3.53 13.14 -7.04
CA ARG A 187 2.12 12.78 -6.77
C ARG A 187 2.00 11.79 -5.61
N LEU A 188 2.87 10.79 -5.53
CA LEU A 188 2.84 9.81 -4.45
C LEU A 188 3.27 10.41 -3.10
N THR A 189 4.19 11.38 -3.11
CA THR A 189 4.52 12.15 -1.90
C THR A 189 3.32 12.99 -1.43
N LYS A 190 2.50 13.54 -2.35
CA LYS A 190 1.24 14.21 -1.98
C LYS A 190 0.24 13.24 -1.33
N MET A 191 0.14 11.99 -1.81
CA MET A 191 -0.71 10.97 -1.18
C MET A 191 -0.24 10.58 0.21
N PHE A 192 1.09 10.49 0.42
CA PHE A 192 1.64 10.27 1.76
C PHE A 192 1.29 11.41 2.71
N PHE A 193 1.41 12.66 2.25
CA PHE A 193 1.04 13.82 3.07
C PHE A 193 -0.45 13.84 3.41
N TRP A 194 -1.32 13.49 2.44
CA TRP A 194 -2.75 13.30 2.69
C TRP A 194 -3.00 12.27 3.81
N ASP A 195 -2.36 11.12 3.74
CA ASP A 195 -2.48 10.07 4.75
C ASP A 195 -2.01 10.56 6.14
N LEU A 196 -0.87 11.27 6.18
CA LEU A 196 -0.32 11.85 7.40
C LEU A 196 -1.30 12.81 8.09
N VAL A 197 -1.94 13.70 7.33
CA VAL A 197 -2.93 14.64 7.86
C VAL A 197 -4.09 13.90 8.53
N TRP A 198 -4.61 12.85 7.89
CA TRP A 198 -5.69 12.05 8.46
C TRP A 198 -5.27 11.27 9.70
N VAL A 199 -4.05 10.72 9.74
CA VAL A 199 -3.53 10.06 10.95
C VAL A 199 -3.45 11.05 12.11
N VAL A 200 -2.91 12.25 11.88
CA VAL A 200 -2.79 13.30 12.90
C VAL A 200 -4.19 13.72 13.40
N LEU A 201 -5.15 13.90 12.50
CA LEU A 201 -6.53 14.23 12.86
C LEU A 201 -7.17 13.12 13.72
N CYS A 202 -6.97 11.85 13.36
CA CYS A 202 -7.48 10.71 14.13
C CYS A 202 -6.84 10.61 15.52
N ILE A 203 -5.54 10.87 15.64
CA ILE A 203 -4.87 10.94 16.94
C ILE A 203 -5.45 12.07 17.79
N ALA A 204 -5.63 13.27 17.21
CA ALA A 204 -6.23 14.40 17.92
C ALA A 204 -7.64 14.08 18.43
N LEU A 205 -8.49 13.49 17.59
CA LEU A 205 -9.84 13.05 17.99
C LEU A 205 -9.80 11.97 19.08
N ALA A 206 -8.86 11.03 19.02
CA ALA A 206 -8.69 10.00 20.04
C ALA A 206 -8.24 10.61 21.38
N CYS A 207 -7.34 11.59 21.36
CA CYS A 207 -6.92 12.33 22.55
C CYS A 207 -8.09 13.12 23.17
N VAL A 208 -8.92 13.78 22.35
CA VAL A 208 -10.13 14.47 22.82
C VAL A 208 -11.12 13.49 23.43
N ALA A 209 -11.39 12.36 22.77
CA ALA A 209 -12.29 11.33 23.30
C ALA A 209 -11.78 10.74 24.62
N ALA A 210 -10.46 10.54 24.75
CA ALA A 210 -9.84 10.12 26.00
C ALA A 210 -10.04 11.18 27.09
N PHE A 211 -9.73 12.45 26.79
CA PHE A 211 -9.86 13.56 27.75
C PHE A 211 -11.29 13.74 28.26
N VAL A 212 -12.28 13.72 27.37
CA VAL A 212 -13.70 13.80 27.75
C VAL A 212 -14.11 12.60 28.60
N GLY A 213 -13.69 11.39 28.23
CA GLY A 213 -13.95 10.19 29.03
C GLY A 213 -13.32 10.24 30.42
N PHE A 214 -12.09 10.76 30.55
CA PHE A 214 -11.42 10.95 31.83
C PHE A 214 -12.12 11.98 32.73
N HIS A 215 -12.65 13.05 32.15
CA HIS A 215 -13.35 14.09 32.90
C HIS A 215 -14.66 13.59 33.53
N GLU A 216 -15.41 12.73 32.83
CA GLU A 216 -16.68 12.20 33.33
C GLU A 216 -16.50 11.19 34.48
N ASP A 217 -15.44 10.38 34.46
CA ASP A 217 -15.31 9.25 35.38
C ASP A 217 -14.63 9.61 36.72
N GLY A 218 -13.94 10.75 36.84
CA GLY A 218 -13.36 11.29 38.09
C GLY A 218 -12.38 10.36 38.83
N ARG A 219 -12.08 9.17 38.30
CA ARG A 219 -11.28 8.11 38.91
C ARG A 219 -10.00 7.89 38.11
N VAL A 220 -8.88 8.27 38.73
CA VAL A 220 -7.56 8.46 38.11
C VAL A 220 -6.86 7.15 37.69
N LEU A 221 -7.35 5.95 38.03
CA LEU A 221 -6.53 4.73 37.94
C LEU A 221 -7.21 3.44 37.44
N ARG A 222 -8.40 3.50 36.84
CA ARG A 222 -8.97 2.34 36.13
C ARG A 222 -9.00 2.65 34.64
N SER A 223 -8.00 2.11 33.94
CA SER A 223 -7.83 2.04 32.48
C SER A 223 -8.99 2.68 31.71
N GLY A 224 -8.78 3.85 31.09
CA GLY A 224 -9.77 4.50 30.21
C GLY A 224 -10.26 3.59 29.07
N TRP A 225 -9.57 2.47 28.86
CA TRP A 225 -10.03 1.40 28.01
C TRP A 225 -11.32 0.73 28.50
N ASP A 226 -11.73 0.76 29.78
CA ASP A 226 -12.99 0.17 30.26
C ASP A 226 -14.24 0.99 29.89
N ASN A 227 -14.06 2.26 29.51
CA ASN A 227 -15.16 3.12 29.12
C ASN A 227 -15.69 2.76 27.71
N TRP A 228 -16.96 2.34 27.64
CA TRP A 228 -17.60 1.94 26.38
C TRP A 228 -17.72 3.10 25.39
N ARG A 229 -17.86 4.34 25.87
CA ARG A 229 -17.95 5.55 25.04
C ARG A 229 -16.62 5.78 24.32
N PHE A 230 -15.52 5.66 25.05
CA PHE A 230 -14.17 5.77 24.50
C PHE A 230 -13.91 4.69 23.44
N ARG A 231 -14.21 3.42 23.74
CA ARG A 231 -14.06 2.34 22.73
C ARG A 231 -14.93 2.56 21.49
N SER A 232 -16.14 3.09 21.67
CA SER A 232 -17.04 3.40 20.55
C SER A 232 -16.49 4.55 19.71
N ALA A 233 -15.96 5.59 20.34
CA ALA A 233 -15.31 6.71 19.66
C ALA A 233 -14.10 6.25 18.83
N LEU A 234 -13.22 5.40 19.39
CA LEU A 234 -12.07 4.83 18.67
C LEU A 234 -12.49 4.08 17.40
N ARG A 235 -13.58 3.30 17.47
CA ARG A 235 -14.13 2.60 16.32
C ARG A 235 -14.59 3.55 15.21
N TRP A 236 -15.29 4.62 15.57
CA TRP A 236 -15.74 5.62 14.60
C TRP A 236 -14.56 6.40 14.00
N ILE A 237 -13.57 6.76 14.81
CA ILE A 237 -12.33 7.42 14.35
C ILE A 237 -11.60 6.53 13.33
N ARG A 238 -11.43 5.24 13.63
CA ARG A 238 -10.88 4.26 12.70
C ARG A 238 -11.70 4.19 11.41
N THR A 239 -13.02 4.18 11.53
CA THR A 239 -13.93 4.10 10.38
C THR A 239 -13.77 5.31 9.46
N ILE A 240 -13.66 6.51 10.02
CA ILE A 240 -13.40 7.76 9.28
C ILE A 240 -12.06 7.67 8.53
N TYR A 241 -10.99 7.20 9.19
CA TYR A 241 -9.69 7.01 8.53
C TYR A 241 -9.72 5.98 7.40
N CYS A 242 -10.47 4.89 7.57
CA CYS A 242 -10.67 3.93 6.50
C CYS A 242 -11.38 4.57 5.30
N ILE A 243 -12.42 5.37 5.53
CA ILE A 243 -13.15 6.06 4.46
C ILE A 243 -12.30 7.14 3.80
N SER A 244 -11.41 7.83 4.53
CA SER A 244 -10.53 8.83 3.93
C SER A 244 -9.49 8.26 2.95
N SER A 245 -9.39 6.92 2.86
CA SER A 245 -8.55 6.20 1.90
C SER A 245 -9.12 6.15 0.47
N VAL A 246 -10.27 6.78 0.18
CA VAL A 246 -10.86 6.91 -1.17
C VAL A 246 -9.85 7.29 -2.26
N PRO A 247 -8.94 8.28 -2.08
CA PRO A 247 -8.04 8.67 -3.16
C PRO A 247 -7.22 7.50 -3.69
N PHE A 248 -6.78 6.59 -2.82
CA PHE A 248 -6.01 5.41 -3.20
C PHE A 248 -6.81 4.41 -4.05
N LEU A 249 -8.12 4.29 -3.79
CA LEU A 249 -9.02 3.46 -4.60
C LEU A 249 -9.10 3.97 -6.04
N ILE A 250 -9.19 5.29 -6.21
CA ILE A 250 -9.27 5.94 -7.53
C ILE A 250 -8.04 5.57 -8.38
N PHE A 251 -6.84 5.49 -7.77
CA PHE A 251 -5.62 5.07 -8.47
C PHE A 251 -5.54 3.57 -8.77
N LYS A 252 -6.30 2.73 -8.07
CA LYS A 252 -6.34 1.28 -8.31
C LYS A 252 -7.27 0.90 -9.46
N LEU A 253 -8.26 1.74 -9.79
CA LEU A 253 -9.15 1.49 -10.92
C LEU A 253 -8.34 1.41 -12.23
N PRO A 254 -8.45 0.32 -13.01
CA PRO A 254 -7.59 0.05 -14.16
C PRO A 254 -7.63 1.15 -15.23
N LEU A 255 -8.75 1.88 -15.30
CA LEU A 255 -8.98 2.97 -16.23
C LEU A 255 -8.11 4.21 -15.90
N LEU A 256 -7.87 4.47 -14.61
CA LEU A 256 -7.04 5.59 -14.14
C LEU A 256 -5.59 5.17 -13.89
N ALA A 257 -5.34 3.90 -13.52
CA ALA A 257 -4.01 3.36 -13.33
C ALA A 257 -3.13 3.49 -14.59
N HIS A 258 -3.73 3.29 -15.77
CA HIS A 258 -3.01 3.44 -17.04
C HIS A 258 -2.56 4.89 -17.32
N LEU A 259 -3.31 5.86 -16.81
CA LEU A 259 -3.06 7.29 -17.01
C LEU A 259 -2.10 7.89 -15.97
N LEU A 260 -1.97 7.25 -14.80
CA LEU A 260 -1.33 7.86 -13.61
C LEU A 260 -0.11 7.10 -13.09
N THR A 261 0.01 5.79 -13.33
CA THR A 261 1.18 5.01 -12.91
C THR A 261 1.99 4.55 -14.12
N HIS A 262 3.06 5.27 -14.44
CA HIS A 262 4.04 4.84 -15.46
C HIS A 262 4.88 3.61 -15.05
N ALA A 263 4.65 3.06 -13.86
CA ALA A 263 5.28 1.82 -13.43
C ALA A 263 4.69 0.63 -14.19
N ARG A 264 5.51 -0.04 -15.00
CA ARG A 264 5.10 -1.30 -15.64
C ARG A 264 4.78 -2.34 -14.58
N GLN A 265 3.67 -3.05 -14.79
CA GLN A 265 3.25 -4.13 -13.92
C GLN A 265 4.33 -5.21 -13.84
N SER A 266 4.56 -5.73 -12.63
CA SER A 266 5.46 -6.85 -12.37
C SER A 266 4.73 -7.99 -11.65
N GLY A 267 5.12 -9.23 -11.88
CA GLY A 267 4.54 -10.40 -11.23
C GLY A 267 5.63 -11.38 -10.82
N TYR A 268 5.25 -12.47 -10.15
CA TYR A 268 6.18 -13.49 -9.70
C TYR A 268 6.17 -14.70 -10.63
N THR A 269 7.36 -15.25 -10.90
CA THR A 269 7.52 -16.58 -11.50
C THR A 269 7.40 -17.68 -10.42
N PRO A 270 7.22 -18.96 -10.80
CA PRO A 270 7.23 -20.07 -9.85
C PRO A 270 8.51 -20.15 -9.00
N CYS A 271 9.63 -19.62 -9.52
CA CYS A 271 10.90 -19.55 -8.79
C CYS A 271 11.00 -18.32 -7.86
N GLY A 272 9.93 -17.54 -7.69
CA GLY A 272 9.89 -16.34 -6.88
C GLY A 272 10.65 -15.14 -7.46
N LYS A 273 11.00 -15.16 -8.74
CA LYS A 273 11.64 -14.01 -9.40
C LYS A 273 10.57 -13.01 -9.82
N THR A 274 10.74 -11.75 -9.45
CA THR A 274 9.90 -10.63 -9.91
C THR A 274 10.27 -10.27 -11.36
N VAL A 275 9.31 -10.36 -12.27
CA VAL A 275 9.48 -10.12 -13.71
C VAL A 275 8.39 -9.17 -14.22
N PRO A 276 8.67 -8.30 -15.21
CA PRO A 276 7.66 -7.43 -15.79
C PRO A 276 6.65 -8.21 -16.63
N PHE A 277 5.36 -7.84 -16.59
CA PHE A 277 4.32 -8.35 -17.49
C PHE A 277 4.68 -8.11 -18.96
N VAL A 278 4.45 -9.11 -19.82
CA VAL A 278 4.77 -9.10 -21.26
C VAL A 278 3.59 -8.60 -22.07
#